data_AF-A0A1W1BGG3-F1
#
_entry.id   AF-A0A1W1BGG3-F1
#
_cell.length_a   1.000
_cell.length_b   1.000
_cell.length_c   1.000
_cell.angle_alpha   90.00
_cell.angle_beta   90.00
_cell.angle_gamma   90.00
#
_symmetry.space_group_name_H-M   'P 1'
#
loop_
_entity.id
_entity.type
_entity.pdbx_description
1 polymer ?
#
loop_
_entity_poly.entity_id
_entity_poly.type
_entity_poly.pdbx_seq_one_letter_code
_entity_poly.pdbx_strand_id
1 'polypeptide(L)' 'MEEQGFVDVKSPKATIKKAFEIELIKDGHLWLEALENRNLAAHTYDDETAQEIYELICHSYFPLLKTLKESLEKISYENR' A
#
# COMPACT_ATOMS: atom_id res chain seq x y z
N MET A 1 -15.65 -15.46 -16.90
CA MET A 1 -14.24 -15.02 -16.91
C MET A 1 -13.73 -15.30 -15.52
N GLU A 2 -12.93 -16.34 -15.38
CA GLU A 2 -12.21 -16.60 -14.13
C GLU A 2 -11.12 -15.54 -14.05
N GLU A 3 -11.29 -14.56 -13.15
CA GLU A 3 -10.16 -13.74 -12.71
C GLU A 3 -9.09 -14.73 -12.24
N GLN A 4 -7.88 -14.65 -12.81
CA GLN A 4 -6.71 -15.29 -12.23
C GLN A 4 -6.36 -14.56 -10.91
N GLY A 5 -7.26 -14.61 -9.94
CA GLY A 5 -7.03 -14.10 -8.60
C GLY A 5 -6.05 -15.03 -7.91
N PHE A 6 -5.05 -14.45 -7.25
CA PHE A 6 -4.22 -15.21 -6.32
C PHE A 6 -5.11 -15.79 -5.23
N VAL A 7 -5.42 -17.08 -5.33
CA VAL A 7 -6.32 -17.82 -4.42
C VAL A 7 -5.82 -17.77 -2.95
N ASP A 8 -4.54 -17.49 -2.75
CA ASP A 8 -3.87 -17.44 -1.44
C ASP A 8 -3.70 -16.03 -0.86
N VAL A 9 -4.10 -14.97 -1.57
CA VAL A 9 -4.04 -13.60 -1.02
C VAL A 9 -5.32 -13.29 -0.25
N LYS A 10 -5.33 -13.64 1.04
CA LYS A 10 -6.52 -13.54 1.91
C LYS A 10 -6.45 -12.42 2.96
N SER A 11 -5.42 -11.58 2.92
CA SER A 11 -5.26 -10.46 3.87
C SER A 11 -4.50 -9.30 3.25
N PRO A 12 -4.69 -8.06 3.74
CA PRO A 12 -3.93 -6.89 3.26
C PRO A 12 -2.41 -7.08 3.32
N LYS A 13 -1.93 -7.74 4.38
CA LYS A 13 -0.50 -8.09 4.52
C LYS A 13 -0.02 -9.05 3.44
N ALA A 14 -0.82 -10.08 3.12
CA ALA A 14 -0.51 -11.00 2.04
C ALA A 14 -0.55 -10.29 0.67
N THR A 15 -1.48 -9.36 0.47
CA THR A 15 -1.58 -8.56 -0.76
C THR A 15 -0.34 -7.72 -0.98
N ILE A 16 0.11 -7.00 0.04
CA ILE A 16 1.33 -6.16 -0.03
C ILE A 16 2.56 -7.02 -0.32
N LYS A 17 2.72 -8.15 0.39
CA LYS A 17 3.81 -9.08 0.12
C LYS A 17 3.78 -9.56 -1.33
N LYS A 18 2.61 -9.96 -1.83
CA LYS A 18 2.51 -10.47 -3.19
C LYS A 18 2.79 -9.39 -4.23
N ALA A 19 2.26 -8.18 -4.02
CA ALA A 19 2.51 -7.04 -4.89
C ALA A 19 4.01 -6.67 -4.95
N PHE A 20 4.72 -6.81 -3.83
CA PHE A 20 6.17 -6.62 -3.79
C PHE A 20 6.93 -7.75 -4.50
N GLU A 21 6.54 -9.02 -4.28
CA GLU A 21 7.13 -10.18 -4.96
C GLU A 21 7.02 -10.12 -6.48
N ILE A 22 5.92 -9.58 -7.01
CA ILE A 22 5.73 -9.40 -8.46
C ILE A 22 6.27 -8.06 -8.97
N GLU A 23 6.99 -7.31 -8.14
CA GLU A 23 7.59 -6.00 -8.44
C GLU A 23 6.58 -4.91 -8.86
N LEU A 24 5.29 -5.10 -8.55
CA LEU A 24 4.24 -4.11 -8.82
C LEU A 24 4.42 -2.86 -7.95
N ILE A 25 4.82 -3.07 -6.70
CA ILE A 25 5.18 -2.00 -5.76
C ILE A 25 6.63 -2.12 -5.35
N LYS A 26 7.23 -0.98 -5.04
CA LYS A 26 8.56 -0.89 -4.43
C LYS A 26 8.42 -0.73 -2.91
N ASP A 27 9.51 -1.01 -2.19
CA ASP A 27 9.62 -0.80 -0.74
C ASP A 27 8.49 -1.44 0.08
N GLY A 28 8.30 -2.76 -0.07
CA GLY A 28 7.24 -3.50 0.62
C GLY A 28 7.23 -3.34 2.15
N HIS A 29 8.37 -3.04 2.77
CA HIS A 29 8.44 -2.74 4.21
C HIS A 29 7.67 -1.46 4.57
N LEU A 30 7.83 -0.39 3.79
CA LEU A 30 7.15 0.88 4.04
C LEU A 30 5.64 0.75 3.85
N TRP A 31 5.20 -0.11 2.91
CA TRP A 31 3.80 -0.46 2.76
C TRP A 31 3.23 -1.23 3.95
N LEU A 32 4.01 -2.16 4.53
CA LEU A 32 3.59 -2.89 5.72
C LEU A 32 3.50 -1.96 6.94
N GLU A 33 4.45 -1.05 7.09
CA GLU A 33 4.43 -0.02 8.13
C GLU A 33 3.22 0.91 7.97
N ALA A 34 2.93 1.34 6.73
CA ALA A 34 1.74 2.12 6.43
C ALA A 34 0.43 1.41 6.81
N LEU A 35 0.36 0.09 6.57
CA LEU A 35 -0.78 -0.73 6.96
C LEU A 35 -0.93 -0.82 8.49
N GLU A 36 0.18 -0.95 9.23
CA GLU A 36 0.18 -1.00 10.69
C GLU A 36 -0.18 0.35 11.32
N ASN A 37 0.42 1.44 10.85
CA ASN A 37 0.13 2.79 11.33
C ASN A 37 -1.32 3.20 11.05
N ARG A 38 -1.91 2.78 9.93
CA ARG A 38 -3.33 2.99 9.64
C ARG A 38 -4.25 2.29 10.64
N ASN A 39 -3.84 1.12 11.15
CA ASN A 39 -4.61 0.44 12.20
C ASN A 39 -4.46 1.17 13.54
N LEU A 40 -3.26 1.66 13.87
CA LEU A 40 -3.02 2.45 15.09
C LEU A 40 -3.82 3.77 15.07
N ALA A 41 -3.82 4.47 13.93
CA ALA A 41 -4.57 5.70 13.70
C ALA A 41 -6.07 5.55 13.96
N ALA A 42 -6.65 4.41 13.59
CA ALA A 42 -8.08 4.14 13.77
C ALA A 42 -8.47 3.88 15.23
N HIS A 43 -7.51 3.63 16.10
CA HIS A 43 -7.73 3.20 17.48
C HIS A 43 -7.20 4.19 18.53
N THR A 44 -6.52 5.27 18.12
CA THR A 44 -5.91 6.26 19.01
C THR A 44 -6.57 7.64 18.84
N TYR A 45 -6.99 8.25 19.95
CA TYR A 45 -7.58 9.61 20.03
C TYR A 45 -6.59 10.65 20.59
N ASP A 46 -5.29 10.42 20.36
CA ASP A 46 -4.22 11.28 20.86
C ASP A 46 -3.75 12.23 19.75
N ASP A 47 -3.74 13.53 20.05
CA ASP A 47 -3.43 14.59 19.07
C ASP A 47 -1.97 14.54 18.59
N GLU A 48 -1.04 14.08 19.45
CA GLU A 48 0.37 13.89 19.08
C GLU A 48 0.50 12.77 18.04
N THR A 49 -0.12 11.62 18.31
CA THR A 49 -0.20 10.50 17.36
C THR A 49 -0.87 10.91 16.04
N ALA A 50 -1.93 11.74 16.10
CA ALA A 50 -2.61 12.22 14.90
C ALA A 50 -1.69 13.10 14.02
N GLN A 51 -0.87 13.95 14.64
CA GLN A 51 0.11 14.76 13.91
C GLN A 51 1.20 13.89 13.27
N GLU A 52 1.71 12.88 13.97
CA GLU A 52 2.70 11.94 13.41
C GLU A 52 2.15 11.19 12.20
N ILE A 53 0.91 10.70 12.27
CA ILE A 53 0.25 10.03 11.16
C ILE A 53 0.03 11.00 9.99
N TYR A 54 -0.34 12.26 10.26
CA TYR A 54 -0.47 13.28 9.21
C TYR A 54 0.85 13.46 8.46
N GLU A 55 1.96 13.61 9.18
CA GLU A 55 3.30 13.74 8.58
C GLU A 55 3.66 12.51 7.74
N LEU A 56 3.37 11.31 8.25
CA LEU A 56 3.59 10.05 7.53
C LEU A 56 2.74 9.95 6.25
N ILE A 57 1.47 10.39 6.28
CA ILE A 57 0.61 10.40 5.11
C ILE A 57 1.19 11.32 4.03
N CYS A 58 1.55 12.54 4.40
CA CYS A 58 2.04 13.55 3.47
C CYS A 58 3.41 13.17 2.87
N HIS A 59 4.33 12.70 3.70
CA HIS A 59 5.73 12.54 3.31
C HIS A 59 6.11 11.11 2.90
N SER A 60 5.38 10.10 3.37
CA SER A 60 5.69 8.69 3.08
C SER A 60 4.61 8.02 2.24
N TYR A 61 3.34 8.08 2.65
CA TYR A 61 2.30 7.25 2.03
C TYR A 61 1.78 7.82 0.71
N PHE A 62 1.65 9.15 0.61
CA PHE A 62 1.22 9.78 -0.63
C PHE A 62 2.21 9.53 -1.79
N PRO A 63 3.54 9.67 -1.62
CA PRO A 63 4.51 9.28 -2.64
C PRO A 63 4.43 7.80 -3.06
N LEU A 64 4.18 6.88 -2.10
CA LEU A 64 4.00 5.46 -2.40
C LEU A 64 2.78 5.22 -3.30
N LEU A 65 1.64 5.83 -2.97
CA LEU A 65 0.41 5.72 -3.76
C LEU A 65 0.58 6.31 -5.16
N LYS A 66 1.30 7.43 -5.28
CA LYS A 66 1.62 8.03 -6.58
C LYS A 66 2.46 7.09 -7.44
N THR A 67 3.48 6.46 -6.85
CA THR A 67 4.35 5.49 -7.54
C THR A 67 3.55 4.26 -7.99
N LEU A 68 2.67 3.74 -7.13
CA LEU A 68 1.78 2.63 -7.49
C LEU A 68 0.86 3.00 -8.66
N LYS A 69 0.28 4.21 -8.65
CA LYS A 69 -0.54 4.70 -9.76
C LYS A 69 0.22 4.70 -11.08
N GLU A 70 1.45 5.20 -11.09
CA GLU A 70 2.32 5.21 -12.27
C GLU A 70 2.63 3.78 -12.77
N SER A 71 2.92 2.84 -11.86
CA SER A 71 3.11 1.42 -12.21
C SER A 71 1.86 0.82 -12.85
N LEU A 72 0.68 1.06 -12.28
CA LEU A 72 -0.60 0.55 -12.80
C LEU A 72 -0.96 1.15 -14.15
N GLU A 73 -0.73 2.45 -14.34
CA GLU A 73 -0.94 3.13 -15.62
C GLU A 73 -0.06 2.51 -16.70
N LYS A 74 1.23 2.28 -16.42
CA LYS A 74 2.15 1.61 -17.35
C LYS A 74 1.64 0.23 -17.77
N ILE A 75 1.21 -0.59 -16.82
CA ILE A 75 0.64 -1.92 -17.09
C ILE A 75 -0.63 -1.82 -17.95
N SER A 76 -1.48 -0.81 -17.70
CA SER A 76 -2.69 -0.61 -18.51
C SER A 76 -2.39 -0.18 -19.95
N TYR A 77 -1.28 0.52 -20.20
CA TYR A 77 -0.86 0.87 -21.56
C TYR A 77 -0.21 -0.30 -22.31
N GLU A 78 0.53 -1.17 -21.61
CA GLU A 78 1.18 -2.34 -22.22
C GLU A 78 0.19 -3.45 -22.61
N ASN A 79 -0.96 -3.54 -21.93
CA ASN A 79 -2.00 -4.53 -22.20
C ASN A 79 -3.03 -4.08 -23.27
N ARG A 80 -2.79 -2.98 -23.96
CA ARG A 80 -3.71 -2.37 -24.92
C ARG A 80 -3.19 -2.45 -26.35
#